data_AF-A0A428WZJ3-F1
#
_entry.id   AF-A0A428WZJ3-F1
#
_cell.length_a   1.000
_cell.length_b   1.000
_cell.length_c   1.000
_cell.angle_alpha   90.00
_cell.angle_beta   90.00
_cell.angle_gamma   90.00
#
_symmetry.space_group_name_H-M   'P 1'
#
loop_
_entity.id
_entity.type
_entity.pdbx_description
1 polymer ?
#
loop_
_entity_poly.entity_id
_entity_poly.type
_entity_poly.pdbx_seq_one_letter_code
_entity_poly.pdbx_strand_id
1 'polypeptide(L)'
;MRRRFLYAAAALLATAIGVTVVQTEASAHGAMMAPGSRTYFCWKDGLSGSNGQIIPKNPACAAAVAQSGTTPLYNWFAVLRSDGGGRMAGFIPDGQLCSGGTGGPYDFTGYNLARNDWPQTHLTAGASMRFDYNNWAKHPGTFSLYITKDSWSPSRALAWSDLEPTPFSQVVNPASVGGPGTEDGRYSWTANLPSGKSGKHLIYSVWSRSDSQETFYGCSDVTFDGGNGEVTGVGDGTIPPPSTDPTTPPTGPTTPPPADTGCSAMYAVKGSWNGGFQAEVMVHAAATPVGKWTVSWTFPGGQTVSQLWSGKHTVSGSLNTVKNESWNGTVAANSYTAFGFTGTGATPTTVQNLTCSTA
;
A
#
# COMPACT_ATOMS: atom_id res chain seq x y z
N MET A 1 -23.61 64.85 47.47
CA MET A 1 -24.51 63.69 47.30
C MET A 1 -24.30 63.08 45.92
N ARG A 2 -23.85 61.81 45.88
CA ARG A 2 -23.92 60.79 44.81
C ARG A 2 -23.73 61.18 43.31
N ARG A 3 -22.49 60.93 42.87
CA ARG A 3 -22.01 60.33 41.59
C ARG A 3 -23.07 59.99 40.52
N ARG A 4 -22.81 60.40 39.27
CA ARG A 4 -22.91 59.54 38.06
C ARG A 4 -21.82 59.91 37.04
N PHE A 5 -21.04 58.90 36.68
CA PHE A 5 -19.97 58.90 35.68
C PHE A 5 -20.56 58.79 34.26
N LEU A 6 -19.93 59.44 33.27
CA LEU A 6 -20.16 59.15 31.85
C LEU A 6 -18.80 59.01 31.13
N TYR A 7 -18.44 57.73 30.96
CA TYR A 7 -17.77 57.02 29.86
C TYR A 7 -16.88 57.79 28.86
N ALA A 8 -15.57 57.50 28.91
CA ALA A 8 -14.71 57.53 27.74
C ALA A 8 -14.60 56.09 27.19
N ALA A 9 -15.16 55.86 26.00
CA ALA A 9 -15.05 54.60 25.29
C ALA A 9 -13.68 54.52 24.59
N ALA A 10 -12.83 53.60 25.04
CA ALA A 10 -11.66 53.16 24.27
C ALA A 10 -12.01 51.82 23.62
N ALA A 11 -12.07 51.83 22.30
CA ALA A 11 -12.30 50.64 21.48
C ALA A 11 -11.05 49.74 21.50
N LEU A 12 -11.25 48.49 21.92
CA LEU A 12 -10.32 47.38 21.65
C LEU A 12 -11.13 46.30 20.94
N LEU A 13 -11.11 46.32 19.60
CA LEU A 13 -11.50 45.17 18.80
C LEU A 13 -10.36 44.15 18.88
N ALA A 14 -10.58 43.08 19.65
CA ALA A 14 -9.80 41.86 19.51
C ALA A 14 -10.47 40.99 18.44
N THR A 15 -10.04 41.10 17.19
CA THR A 15 -10.37 40.12 16.16
C THR A 15 -9.57 38.85 16.42
N ALA A 16 -10.17 37.91 17.15
CA ALA A 16 -9.70 36.54 17.20
C ALA A 16 -10.02 35.88 15.85
N ILE A 17 -9.04 35.83 14.95
CA ILE A 17 -9.09 34.96 13.78
C ILE A 17 -8.92 33.54 14.31
N GLY A 18 -10.04 32.85 14.54
CA GLY A 18 -10.04 31.42 14.79
C GLY A 18 -9.54 30.72 13.55
N VAL A 19 -8.29 30.27 13.56
CA VAL A 19 -7.79 29.32 12.56
C VAL A 19 -8.50 28.00 12.86
N THR A 20 -9.61 27.75 12.15
CA THR A 20 -10.19 26.41 12.09
C THR A 20 -9.19 25.54 11.34
N VAL A 21 -8.36 24.81 12.08
CA VAL A 21 -7.59 23.69 11.51
C VAL A 21 -8.62 22.68 11.06
N VAL A 22 -8.96 22.69 9.77
CA VAL A 22 -9.69 21.60 9.14
C VAL A 22 -8.73 20.41 9.20
N GLN A 23 -8.96 19.49 10.15
CA GLN A 23 -8.27 18.22 10.15
C GLN A 23 -8.73 17.48 8.89
N THR A 24 -7.96 17.57 7.82
CA THR A 24 -8.12 16.63 6.71
C THR A 24 -7.69 15.28 7.27
N GLU A 25 -8.64 14.37 7.48
CA GLU A 25 -8.27 13.00 7.80
C GLU A 25 -7.33 12.50 6.71
N ALA A 26 -6.14 12.05 7.09
CA ALA A 26 -5.24 11.38 6.17
C ALA A 26 -5.93 10.08 5.72
N SER A 27 -6.37 10.06 4.46
CA SER A 27 -7.06 8.92 3.86
C SER A 27 -6.04 7.84 3.50
N ALA A 28 -6.27 6.63 3.98
CA ALA A 28 -5.50 5.47 3.60
C ALA A 28 -5.91 5.01 2.20
N HIS A 29 -5.07 4.21 1.55
CA HIS A 29 -5.34 3.73 0.20
C HIS A 29 -4.59 2.42 -0.02
N GLY A 30 -5.28 1.44 -0.58
CA GLY A 30 -4.73 0.17 -0.99
C GLY A 30 -5.80 -0.81 -1.47
N ALA A 31 -5.39 -1.80 -2.25
CA ALA A 31 -6.23 -2.93 -2.68
C ALA A 31 -5.38 -4.20 -2.83
N MET A 32 -6.03 -5.36 -2.88
CA MET A 32 -5.36 -6.63 -3.12
C MET A 32 -4.60 -6.62 -4.46
N MET A 33 -3.34 -7.07 -4.42
CA MET A 33 -2.45 -7.26 -5.58
C MET A 33 -2.22 -8.74 -5.89
N ALA A 34 -2.17 -9.59 -4.86
CA ALA A 34 -2.03 -11.04 -5.00
C ALA A 34 -2.88 -11.78 -3.93
N PRO A 35 -3.94 -12.52 -4.33
CA PRO A 35 -4.56 -12.48 -5.65
C PRO A 35 -5.18 -11.11 -5.91
N GLY A 36 -4.99 -10.56 -7.10
CA GLY A 36 -5.36 -9.18 -7.42
C GLY A 36 -6.86 -8.93 -7.36
N SER A 37 -7.24 -7.76 -6.85
CA SER A 37 -8.63 -7.31 -6.83
C SER A 37 -9.14 -6.95 -8.24
N ARG A 38 -10.46 -6.94 -8.44
CA ARG A 38 -11.10 -6.49 -9.68
C ARG A 38 -10.61 -5.11 -10.10
N THR A 39 -10.57 -4.14 -9.19
CA THR A 39 -10.11 -2.77 -9.51
C THR A 39 -8.65 -2.75 -9.92
N TYR A 40 -7.77 -3.45 -9.18
CA TYR A 40 -6.35 -3.55 -9.51
C TYR A 40 -6.12 -4.22 -10.87
N PHE A 41 -6.72 -5.39 -11.12
CA PHE A 41 -6.55 -6.09 -12.40
C PHE A 41 -7.18 -5.34 -13.57
N CYS A 42 -8.33 -4.68 -13.41
CA CYS A 42 -8.88 -3.86 -14.47
C CYS A 42 -8.05 -2.60 -14.75
N TRP A 43 -7.39 -2.05 -13.73
CA TRP A 43 -6.40 -0.98 -13.93
C TRP A 43 -5.19 -1.50 -14.71
N LYS A 44 -4.61 -2.65 -14.32
CA LYS A 44 -3.51 -3.30 -15.06
C LYS A 44 -3.89 -3.63 -16.50
N ASP A 45 -5.10 -4.13 -16.72
CA ASP A 45 -5.64 -4.48 -18.03
C ASP A 45 -5.79 -3.25 -18.93
N GLY A 46 -6.28 -2.15 -18.36
CA GLY A 46 -6.52 -0.90 -19.09
C GLY A 46 -5.29 -0.01 -19.29
N LEU A 47 -4.18 -0.28 -18.59
CA LEU A 47 -2.90 0.41 -18.79
C LEU A 47 -2.25 0.00 -20.12
N SER A 48 -2.85 0.42 -21.23
CA SER A 48 -2.34 0.18 -22.58
C SER A 48 -2.15 1.51 -23.32
N GLY A 49 -1.16 2.29 -22.92
CA GLY A 49 -0.83 3.55 -23.60
C GLY A 49 0.27 4.35 -22.92
N SER A 50 1.03 5.13 -23.69
CA SER A 50 2.08 6.05 -23.21
C SER A 50 1.53 7.38 -22.66
N ASN A 51 0.21 7.58 -22.68
CA ASN A 51 -0.48 8.82 -22.29
C ASN A 51 -1.27 8.73 -20.97
N GLY A 52 -1.18 7.61 -20.24
CA GLY A 52 -1.90 7.40 -18.97
C GLY A 52 -3.41 7.20 -19.12
N GLN A 53 -3.91 6.96 -20.34
CA GLN A 53 -5.31 6.62 -20.56
C GLN A 53 -5.58 5.17 -20.13
N ILE A 54 -6.71 4.94 -19.46
CA ILE A 54 -7.15 3.60 -19.06
C ILE A 54 -8.22 3.11 -20.04
N ILE A 55 -7.89 2.08 -20.84
CA ILE A 55 -8.77 1.48 -21.84
C ILE A 55 -8.82 -0.05 -21.60
N PRO A 56 -9.78 -0.55 -20.82
CA PRO A 56 -9.86 -1.98 -20.54
C PRO A 56 -10.06 -2.81 -21.81
N LYS A 57 -9.33 -3.93 -21.89
CA LYS A 57 -9.45 -4.95 -22.93
C LYS A 57 -10.35 -6.09 -22.48
N ASN A 58 -10.33 -6.43 -21.20
CA ASN A 58 -11.19 -7.43 -20.61
C ASN A 58 -12.68 -7.00 -20.68
N PRO A 59 -13.61 -7.85 -21.16
CA PRO A 59 -15.01 -7.47 -21.31
C PRO A 59 -15.73 -7.13 -19.99
N ALA A 60 -15.38 -7.77 -18.88
CA ALA A 60 -15.93 -7.45 -17.57
C ALA A 60 -15.41 -6.08 -17.07
N CYS A 61 -14.11 -5.82 -17.25
CA CYS A 61 -13.53 -4.52 -16.93
C CYS A 61 -14.12 -3.39 -17.80
N ALA A 62 -14.32 -3.64 -19.09
CA ALA A 62 -14.98 -2.70 -20.00
C ALA A 62 -16.44 -2.43 -19.58
N ALA A 63 -17.18 -3.47 -19.17
CA ALA A 63 -18.54 -3.31 -18.65
C ALA A 63 -18.58 -2.50 -17.34
N ALA A 64 -17.61 -2.72 -16.45
CA ALA A 64 -17.48 -1.95 -15.21
C ALA A 64 -17.23 -0.47 -15.48
N VAL A 65 -16.32 -0.16 -16.41
CA VAL A 65 -16.04 1.21 -16.86
C VAL A 65 -17.23 1.83 -17.58
N ALA A 66 -18.00 1.06 -18.36
CA ALA A 66 -19.22 1.54 -18.98
C ALA A 66 -20.29 1.96 -17.95
N GLN A 67 -20.32 1.31 -16.78
CA GLN A 67 -21.24 1.66 -15.69
C GLN A 67 -20.71 2.81 -14.82
N SER A 68 -19.44 2.77 -14.42
CA SER A 68 -18.90 3.63 -13.36
C SER A 68 -17.84 4.65 -13.84
N GLY A 69 -17.57 4.70 -15.14
CA GLY A 69 -16.52 5.53 -15.72
C GLY A 69 -15.11 5.03 -15.41
N THR A 70 -14.10 5.82 -15.78
CA THR A 70 -12.68 5.47 -15.62
C THR A 70 -12.06 5.96 -14.31
N THR A 71 -12.67 6.95 -13.63
CA THR A 71 -12.21 7.48 -12.33
C THR A 71 -11.90 6.40 -11.30
N PRO A 72 -12.73 5.34 -11.14
CA PRO A 72 -12.42 4.22 -10.25
C PRO A 72 -11.08 3.54 -10.53
N LEU A 73 -10.66 3.44 -11.80
CA LEU A 73 -9.39 2.80 -12.15
C LEU A 73 -8.18 3.72 -11.93
N TYR A 74 -8.35 5.04 -11.98
CA TYR A 74 -7.31 5.97 -11.51
C TYR A 74 -7.15 5.95 -9.98
N ASN A 75 -8.16 5.44 -9.28
CA ASN A 75 -8.24 5.35 -7.82
C ASN A 75 -8.49 3.89 -7.39
N TRP A 76 -7.87 2.93 -8.09
CA TRP A 76 -8.16 1.50 -7.93
C TRP A 76 -7.95 0.98 -6.48
N PHE A 77 -7.15 1.72 -5.71
CA PHE A 77 -6.81 1.53 -4.30
C PHE A 77 -7.77 2.22 -3.31
N ALA A 78 -8.87 2.82 -3.77
CA ALA A 78 -9.72 3.70 -2.96
C ALA A 78 -11.15 3.18 -2.72
N VAL A 79 -11.34 1.87 -2.76
CA VAL A 79 -12.62 1.23 -2.42
C VAL A 79 -12.81 1.25 -0.91
N LEU A 80 -13.25 2.41 -0.38
CA LEU A 80 -13.24 2.71 1.04
C LEU A 80 -14.57 3.24 1.56
N ARG A 81 -14.75 3.10 2.88
CA ARG A 81 -15.78 3.77 3.67
C ARG A 81 -15.11 4.44 4.85
N SER A 82 -15.12 5.77 4.89
CA SER A 82 -14.60 6.55 6.03
C SER A 82 -15.36 6.26 7.32
N ASP A 83 -16.63 5.85 7.21
CA ASP A 83 -17.49 5.41 8.30
C ASP A 83 -17.47 3.89 8.50
N GLY A 84 -16.54 3.14 7.93
CA GLY A 84 -16.59 1.66 7.92
C GLY A 84 -16.60 1.03 9.30
N GLY A 85 -15.63 1.38 10.16
CA GLY A 85 -15.43 0.84 11.49
C GLY A 85 -15.26 -0.68 11.53
N GLY A 86 -14.72 -1.27 10.45
CA GLY A 86 -14.64 -2.73 10.27
C GLY A 86 -15.99 -3.41 10.02
N ARG A 87 -17.09 -2.65 9.88
CA ARG A 87 -18.43 -3.20 9.66
C ARG A 87 -18.55 -3.84 8.28
N MET A 88 -19.33 -4.91 8.21
CA MET A 88 -19.50 -5.76 7.03
C MET A 88 -20.99 -6.00 6.75
N ALA A 89 -21.51 -7.17 7.10
CA ALA A 89 -22.92 -7.51 6.97
C ALA A 89 -23.81 -6.56 7.79
N GLY A 90 -24.94 -6.17 7.22
CA GLY A 90 -25.85 -5.17 7.80
C GLY A 90 -25.40 -3.72 7.64
N PHE A 91 -24.20 -3.47 7.11
CA PHE A 91 -23.69 -2.14 6.79
C PHE A 91 -23.52 -1.93 5.29
N ILE A 92 -22.80 -2.84 4.61
CA ILE A 92 -22.79 -2.88 3.14
C ILE A 92 -23.98 -3.73 2.69
N PRO A 93 -24.85 -3.25 1.78
CA PRO A 93 -25.94 -4.07 1.25
C PRO A 93 -25.44 -5.27 0.44
N ASP A 94 -26.24 -6.34 0.39
CA ASP A 94 -26.01 -7.43 -0.56
C ASP A 94 -25.92 -6.90 -2.00
N GLY A 95 -25.05 -7.51 -2.79
CA GLY A 95 -24.74 -7.09 -4.15
C GLY A 95 -23.88 -5.83 -4.25
N GLN A 96 -23.42 -5.25 -3.14
CA GLN A 96 -22.56 -4.06 -3.14
C GLN A 96 -21.18 -4.27 -2.50
N LEU A 97 -20.85 -5.51 -2.16
CA LEU A 97 -19.65 -5.87 -1.41
C LEU A 97 -18.37 -5.41 -2.12
N CYS A 98 -18.26 -5.64 -3.44
CA CYS A 98 -17.06 -5.32 -4.22
C CYS A 98 -16.84 -3.82 -4.44
N SER A 99 -17.89 -3.01 -4.26
CA SER A 99 -17.81 -1.54 -4.27
C SER A 99 -17.62 -0.91 -2.89
N GLY A 100 -17.71 -1.68 -1.80
CA GLY A 100 -17.77 -1.11 -0.45
C GLY A 100 -19.07 -0.31 -0.18
N GLY A 101 -20.16 -0.61 -0.89
CA GLY A 101 -21.40 0.16 -0.85
C GLY A 101 -21.35 1.47 -1.65
N THR A 102 -22.35 2.34 -1.48
CA THR A 102 -22.46 3.63 -2.20
C THR A 102 -21.97 4.85 -1.40
N GLY A 103 -21.34 4.65 -0.24
CA GLY A 103 -20.91 5.74 0.65
C GLY A 103 -19.43 6.16 0.50
N GLY A 104 -18.72 5.60 -0.49
CA GLY A 104 -17.32 5.89 -0.76
C GLY A 104 -17.12 7.15 -1.62
N PRO A 105 -15.87 7.61 -1.79
CA PRO A 105 -15.54 8.83 -2.54
C PRO A 105 -15.70 8.70 -4.06
N TYR A 106 -15.77 7.47 -4.59
CA TYR A 106 -15.91 7.19 -6.01
C TYR A 106 -17.00 6.14 -6.25
N ASP A 107 -17.59 6.14 -7.45
CA ASP A 107 -18.55 5.12 -7.85
C ASP A 107 -17.83 3.83 -8.26
N PHE A 108 -17.81 2.83 -7.38
CA PHE A 108 -17.30 1.49 -7.72
C PHE A 108 -18.41 0.49 -8.07
N THR A 109 -19.65 0.94 -8.32
CA THR A 109 -20.79 0.01 -8.46
C THR A 109 -20.67 -0.95 -9.65
N GLY A 110 -19.98 -0.56 -10.73
CA GLY A 110 -19.66 -1.42 -11.88
C GLY A 110 -18.81 -2.64 -11.52
N TYR A 111 -18.06 -2.59 -10.41
CA TYR A 111 -17.25 -3.73 -9.94
C TYR A 111 -18.07 -4.77 -9.17
N ASN A 112 -19.37 -4.52 -8.93
CA ASN A 112 -20.29 -5.52 -8.40
C ASN A 112 -20.92 -6.43 -9.47
N LEU A 113 -20.72 -6.14 -10.77
CA LEU A 113 -21.37 -6.87 -11.86
C LEU A 113 -21.12 -8.38 -11.73
N ALA A 114 -22.21 -9.14 -11.80
CA ALA A 114 -22.22 -10.60 -11.76
C ALA A 114 -21.82 -11.14 -13.13
N ARG A 115 -20.55 -11.52 -13.27
CA ARG A 115 -19.96 -11.98 -14.52
C ARG A 115 -18.94 -13.08 -14.28
N ASN A 116 -18.74 -13.93 -15.28
CA ASN A 116 -17.85 -15.10 -15.20
C ASN A 116 -16.50 -14.87 -15.88
N ASP A 117 -16.30 -13.70 -16.48
CA ASP A 117 -15.16 -13.32 -17.33
C ASP A 117 -14.31 -12.18 -16.74
N TRP A 118 -14.45 -11.92 -15.43
CA TRP A 118 -13.49 -11.09 -14.69
C TRP A 118 -12.07 -11.67 -14.80
N PRO A 119 -11.02 -10.83 -14.79
CA PRO A 119 -9.67 -11.30 -14.61
C PRO A 119 -9.54 -12.08 -13.30
N GLN A 120 -8.83 -13.21 -13.31
CA GLN A 120 -8.82 -14.14 -12.17
C GLN A 120 -7.43 -14.72 -11.92
N THR A 121 -7.17 -15.10 -10.66
CA THR A 121 -5.97 -15.83 -10.25
C THR A 121 -6.25 -17.34 -10.12
N HIS A 122 -5.39 -18.18 -10.70
CA HIS A 122 -5.48 -19.63 -10.64
C HIS A 122 -4.75 -20.15 -9.40
N LEU A 123 -5.40 -21.00 -8.61
CA LEU A 123 -4.96 -21.39 -7.27
C LEU A 123 -5.14 -22.90 -7.01
N THR A 124 -4.41 -23.37 -6.00
CA THR A 124 -4.51 -24.74 -5.47
C THR A 124 -5.12 -24.68 -4.07
N ALA A 125 -6.21 -25.41 -3.84
CA ALA A 125 -6.89 -25.44 -2.55
C ALA A 125 -5.96 -26.05 -1.47
N GLY A 126 -5.97 -25.47 -0.27
CA GLY A 126 -5.09 -25.90 0.83
C GLY A 126 -3.61 -25.49 0.69
N ALA A 127 -3.19 -24.92 -0.44
CA ALA A 127 -1.81 -24.48 -0.63
C ALA A 127 -1.49 -23.25 0.23
N SER A 128 -0.22 -23.16 0.67
CA SER A 128 0.31 -21.93 1.24
C SER A 128 0.63 -20.95 0.13
N MET A 129 0.22 -19.69 0.30
CA MET A 129 0.55 -18.63 -0.64
C MET A 129 0.89 -17.31 0.06
N ARG A 130 1.68 -16.49 -0.62
CA ARG A 130 1.91 -15.10 -0.25
C ARG A 130 0.73 -14.25 -0.74
N PHE A 131 0.23 -13.42 0.15
CA PHE A 131 -0.74 -12.37 -0.14
C PHE A 131 -0.04 -11.02 -0.15
N ASP A 132 -0.38 -10.21 -1.14
CA ASP A 132 0.10 -8.84 -1.27
C ASP A 132 -1.09 -7.87 -1.35
N TYR A 133 -1.05 -6.84 -0.50
CA TYR A 133 -2.05 -5.77 -0.45
C TYR A 133 -1.33 -4.43 -0.62
N ASN A 134 -1.70 -3.64 -1.63
CA ASN A 134 -1.01 -2.40 -1.94
C ASN A 134 -1.06 -1.41 -0.77
N ASN A 135 0.03 -0.68 -0.51
CA ASN A 135 0.13 0.29 0.59
C ASN A 135 0.24 1.75 0.11
N TRP A 136 -0.51 2.12 -0.94
CA TRP A 136 -0.53 3.45 -1.57
C TRP A 136 -0.58 4.60 -0.56
N ALA A 137 -1.32 4.44 0.53
CA ALA A 137 -1.10 5.20 1.74
C ALA A 137 -1.10 4.23 2.91
N LYS A 138 0.07 4.06 3.55
CA LYS A 138 0.30 3.07 4.61
C LYS A 138 -0.34 3.53 5.93
N HIS A 139 -1.12 2.65 6.57
CA HIS A 139 -1.76 2.85 7.87
C HIS A 139 -1.80 1.55 8.69
N PRO A 140 -1.83 1.63 10.02
CA PRO A 140 -1.96 0.45 10.86
C PRO A 140 -3.39 -0.10 10.82
N GLY A 141 -3.54 -1.42 10.84
CA GLY A 141 -4.84 -2.04 10.82
C GLY A 141 -4.80 -3.56 10.73
N THR A 142 -6.00 -4.13 10.60
CA THR A 142 -6.23 -5.56 10.44
C THR A 142 -6.70 -5.85 9.03
N PHE A 143 -6.03 -6.78 8.36
CA PHE A 143 -6.39 -7.31 7.05
C PHE A 143 -7.07 -8.66 7.25
N SER A 144 -8.33 -8.78 6.84
CA SER A 144 -9.12 -10.01 6.95
C SER A 144 -9.53 -10.47 5.56
N LEU A 145 -9.27 -11.74 5.24
CA LEU A 145 -9.65 -12.36 3.97
C LEU A 145 -10.73 -13.42 4.20
N TYR A 146 -11.85 -13.24 3.53
CA TYR A 146 -12.98 -14.17 3.48
C TYR A 146 -13.03 -14.83 2.13
N ILE A 147 -13.73 -15.96 2.03
CA ILE A 147 -13.94 -16.65 0.77
C ILE A 147 -15.41 -17.00 0.61
N THR A 148 -15.87 -17.08 -0.63
CA THR A 148 -17.19 -17.64 -0.95
C THR A 148 -17.32 -19.12 -0.59
N LYS A 149 -18.53 -19.52 -0.19
CA LYS A 149 -18.99 -20.91 -0.04
C LYS A 149 -19.06 -21.61 -1.40
N ASP A 150 -19.03 -22.93 -1.38
CA ASP A 150 -19.04 -23.77 -2.60
C ASP A 150 -20.37 -23.67 -3.36
N SER A 151 -21.45 -23.22 -2.69
CA SER A 151 -22.75 -22.95 -3.30
C SER A 151 -22.84 -21.62 -4.05
N TRP A 152 -21.81 -20.77 -3.98
CA TRP A 152 -21.81 -19.49 -4.68
C TRP A 152 -21.58 -19.68 -6.19
N SER A 153 -22.14 -18.78 -6.99
CA SER A 153 -21.94 -18.74 -8.43
C SER A 153 -21.68 -17.30 -8.90
N PRO A 154 -20.71 -17.08 -9.81
CA PRO A 154 -20.41 -15.75 -10.34
C PRO A 154 -21.51 -15.16 -11.24
N SER A 155 -22.53 -15.93 -11.59
CA SER A 155 -23.67 -15.52 -12.43
C SER A 155 -24.72 -14.67 -11.71
N ARG A 156 -24.58 -14.46 -10.40
CA ARG A 156 -25.45 -13.59 -9.60
C ARG A 156 -24.64 -12.69 -8.68
N ALA A 157 -25.30 -11.63 -8.19
CA ALA A 157 -24.68 -10.70 -7.27
C ALA A 157 -24.21 -11.43 -5.98
N LEU A 158 -23.04 -11.03 -5.47
CA LEU A 158 -22.48 -11.55 -4.23
C LEU A 158 -23.26 -10.99 -3.03
N ALA A 159 -23.74 -11.87 -2.17
CA ALA A 159 -24.40 -11.54 -0.91
C ALA A 159 -23.54 -11.97 0.28
N TRP A 160 -23.79 -11.39 1.45
CA TRP A 160 -23.10 -11.77 2.69
C TRP A 160 -23.31 -13.24 3.06
N SER A 161 -24.48 -13.79 2.73
CA SER A 161 -24.79 -15.22 2.93
C SER A 161 -23.90 -16.15 2.11
N ASP A 162 -23.23 -15.63 1.08
CA ASP A 162 -22.35 -16.41 0.20
C ASP A 162 -20.92 -16.53 0.73
N LEU A 163 -20.52 -15.71 1.68
CA LEU A 163 -19.19 -15.78 2.28
C LEU A 163 -19.18 -16.78 3.44
N GLU A 164 -18.05 -17.47 3.62
CA GLU A 164 -17.75 -18.14 4.88
C GLU A 164 -17.79 -17.11 6.01
N PRO A 165 -18.40 -17.43 7.17
CA PRO A 165 -18.64 -16.46 8.23
C PRO A 165 -17.35 -16.03 8.96
N THR A 166 -16.26 -16.78 8.80
CA THR A 166 -14.97 -16.52 9.42
C THR A 166 -13.92 -16.27 8.34
N PRO A 167 -13.02 -15.29 8.54
CA PRO A 167 -11.91 -15.11 7.61
C PRO A 167 -10.97 -16.31 7.69
N PHE A 168 -10.47 -16.77 6.55
CA PHE A 168 -9.46 -17.85 6.51
C PHE A 168 -8.05 -17.31 6.76
N SER A 169 -7.86 -16.00 6.61
CA SER A 169 -6.62 -15.30 6.95
C SER A 169 -6.95 -13.98 7.63
N GLN A 170 -6.29 -13.71 8.74
CA GLN A 170 -6.36 -12.41 9.42
C GLN A 170 -4.97 -12.05 9.94
N VAL A 171 -4.50 -10.85 9.60
CA VAL A 171 -3.18 -10.36 10.01
C VAL A 171 -3.27 -8.90 10.45
N VAL A 172 -2.59 -8.58 11.55
CA VAL A 172 -2.49 -7.21 12.08
C VAL A 172 -1.12 -6.66 11.71
N ASN A 173 -1.10 -5.48 11.10
CA ASN A 173 0.13 -4.77 10.73
C ASN A 173 1.20 -5.66 10.05
N PRO A 174 0.84 -6.39 8.97
CA PRO A 174 1.79 -7.22 8.23
C PRO A 174 3.04 -6.44 7.79
N ALA A 175 4.12 -7.17 7.56
CA ALA A 175 5.35 -6.59 7.02
C ALA A 175 5.04 -5.87 5.70
N SER A 176 5.70 -4.75 5.45
CA SER A 176 5.43 -3.94 4.26
C SER A 176 6.72 -3.49 3.59
N VAL A 177 6.72 -3.44 2.26
CA VAL A 177 7.78 -2.85 1.44
C VAL A 177 7.22 -1.70 0.61
N GLY A 178 8.09 -0.78 0.17
CA GLY A 178 7.65 0.44 -0.50
C GLY A 178 6.92 1.39 0.46
N GLY A 179 6.17 2.33 -0.11
CA GLY A 179 5.51 3.38 0.68
C GLY A 179 4.55 4.22 -0.15
N PRO A 180 4.10 5.36 0.41
CA PRO A 180 2.99 6.10 -0.15
C PRO A 180 3.23 6.51 -1.61
N GLY A 181 2.19 6.37 -2.44
CA GLY A 181 2.20 6.75 -3.85
C GLY A 181 2.94 5.80 -4.80
N THR A 182 3.32 4.59 -4.35
CA THR A 182 3.99 3.60 -5.21
C THR A 182 3.05 2.48 -5.65
N GLU A 183 3.17 2.07 -6.92
CA GLU A 183 2.39 0.96 -7.47
C GLU A 183 2.82 -0.39 -6.86
N ASP A 184 4.12 -0.58 -6.60
CA ASP A 184 4.69 -1.82 -6.07
C ASP A 184 4.73 -1.89 -4.54
N GLY A 185 4.42 -0.78 -3.86
CA GLY A 185 4.34 -0.72 -2.41
C GLY A 185 3.24 -1.62 -1.89
N ARG A 186 3.55 -2.46 -0.90
CA ARG A 186 2.61 -3.45 -0.41
C ARG A 186 2.90 -3.91 1.02
N TYR A 187 1.85 -4.33 1.68
CA TYR A 187 1.90 -5.28 2.77
C TYR A 187 2.00 -6.71 2.22
N SER A 188 2.69 -7.57 2.95
CA SER A 188 2.88 -8.97 2.57
C SER A 188 2.78 -9.89 3.78
N TRP A 189 2.07 -10.99 3.60
CA TRP A 189 2.01 -12.09 4.56
C TRP A 189 1.76 -13.42 3.85
N THR A 190 2.04 -14.53 4.53
CA THR A 190 1.76 -15.87 4.03
C THR A 190 0.60 -16.47 4.81
N ALA A 191 -0.34 -17.10 4.12
CA ALA A 191 -1.40 -17.88 4.74
C ALA A 191 -1.79 -19.06 3.85
N ASN A 192 -2.45 -20.06 4.46
CA ASN A 192 -2.99 -21.19 3.71
C ASN A 192 -4.33 -20.82 3.10
N LEU A 193 -4.52 -21.18 1.83
CA LEU A 193 -5.82 -21.16 1.20
C LEU A 193 -6.74 -22.20 1.85
N PRO A 194 -8.06 -21.98 1.89
CA PRO A 194 -9.02 -22.99 2.32
C PRO A 194 -8.86 -24.28 1.51
N SER A 195 -8.88 -25.42 2.19
CA SER A 195 -8.91 -26.73 1.54
C SER A 195 -10.32 -27.04 1.00
N GLY A 196 -10.42 -28.01 0.09
CA GLY A 196 -11.71 -28.49 -0.44
C GLY A 196 -12.41 -27.55 -1.44
N LYS A 197 -11.84 -26.37 -1.73
CA LYS A 197 -12.36 -25.46 -2.77
C LYS A 197 -12.09 -25.99 -4.18
N SER A 198 -13.00 -25.72 -5.11
CA SER A 198 -12.86 -26.10 -6.52
C SER A 198 -13.58 -25.12 -7.43
N GLY A 199 -13.04 -24.86 -8.61
CA GLY A 199 -13.65 -23.94 -9.57
C GLY A 199 -13.64 -22.48 -9.10
N LYS A 200 -14.57 -21.68 -9.65
CA LYS A 200 -14.59 -20.22 -9.45
C LYS A 200 -15.08 -19.85 -8.05
N HIS A 201 -14.31 -18.98 -7.41
CA HIS A 201 -14.61 -18.40 -6.12
C HIS A 201 -14.21 -16.92 -6.11
N LEU A 202 -14.68 -16.21 -5.10
CA LEU A 202 -14.25 -14.86 -4.78
C LEU A 202 -13.60 -14.83 -3.40
N ILE A 203 -12.44 -14.18 -3.30
CA ILE A 203 -11.80 -13.78 -2.04
C ILE A 203 -12.19 -12.34 -1.75
N TYR A 204 -12.76 -12.11 -0.58
CA TYR A 204 -13.21 -10.80 -0.14
C TYR A 204 -12.25 -10.25 0.93
N SER A 205 -11.62 -9.12 0.63
CA SER A 205 -10.67 -8.47 1.53
C SER A 205 -11.31 -7.33 2.30
N VAL A 206 -11.02 -7.26 3.60
CA VAL A 206 -11.39 -6.14 4.47
C VAL A 206 -10.14 -5.65 5.19
N TRP A 207 -9.77 -4.39 4.97
CA TRP A 207 -8.73 -3.72 5.76
C TRP A 207 -9.38 -2.68 6.67
N SER A 208 -9.47 -3.01 7.96
CA SER A 208 -9.96 -2.10 8.99
C SER A 208 -8.79 -1.39 9.63
N ARG A 209 -8.78 -0.05 9.55
CA ARG A 209 -7.77 0.75 10.24
C ARG A 209 -7.95 0.67 11.75
N SER A 210 -6.84 0.86 12.46
CA SER A 210 -6.81 0.94 13.93
C SER A 210 -6.68 2.37 14.44
N ASP A 211 -6.41 3.32 13.53
CA ASP A 211 -6.20 4.74 13.79
C ASP A 211 -7.32 5.63 13.21
N SER A 212 -8.35 5.04 12.57
CA SER A 212 -9.53 5.72 12.03
C SER A 212 -10.70 4.73 11.92
N GLN A 213 -11.92 5.23 11.67
CA GLN A 213 -13.06 4.41 11.26
C GLN A 213 -12.98 3.99 9.78
N GLU A 214 -12.04 4.51 9.01
CA GLU A 214 -11.95 4.17 7.59
C GLU A 214 -11.63 2.68 7.36
N THR A 215 -12.39 2.04 6.47
CA THR A 215 -12.28 0.61 6.12
C THR A 215 -12.26 0.44 4.61
N PHE A 216 -11.39 -0.44 4.11
CA PHE A 216 -11.27 -0.77 2.68
C PHE A 216 -11.84 -2.14 2.40
N TYR A 217 -12.47 -2.27 1.24
CA TYR A 217 -13.13 -3.50 0.80
C TYR A 217 -12.65 -3.87 -0.61
N GLY A 218 -12.60 -5.15 -0.92
CA GLY A 218 -12.17 -5.57 -2.25
C GLY A 218 -12.57 -7.00 -2.58
N CYS A 219 -12.77 -7.27 -3.86
CA CYS A 219 -13.07 -8.59 -4.39
C CYS A 219 -11.94 -9.02 -5.32
N SER A 220 -11.38 -10.21 -5.10
CA SER A 220 -10.44 -10.88 -6.00
C SER A 220 -11.08 -12.15 -6.54
N ASP A 221 -11.28 -12.22 -7.86
CA ASP A 221 -11.79 -13.42 -8.52
C ASP A 221 -10.67 -14.46 -8.63
N VAL A 222 -10.97 -15.69 -8.21
CA VAL A 222 -10.01 -16.80 -8.20
C VAL A 222 -10.65 -18.06 -8.76
N THR A 223 -9.83 -18.99 -9.23
CA THR A 223 -10.28 -20.33 -9.61
C THR A 223 -9.39 -21.38 -8.97
N PHE A 224 -10.00 -22.37 -8.31
CA PHE A 224 -9.31 -23.50 -7.71
C PHE A 224 -9.26 -24.67 -8.69
N ASP A 225 -8.23 -24.69 -9.52
CA ASP A 225 -8.01 -25.63 -10.61
C ASP A 225 -6.61 -26.28 -10.60
N GLY A 226 -5.83 -26.04 -9.54
CA GLY A 226 -4.46 -26.55 -9.41
C GLY A 226 -3.39 -25.54 -9.83
N GLY A 227 -3.76 -24.28 -10.10
CA GLY A 227 -2.81 -23.20 -10.35
C GLY A 227 -1.99 -22.79 -9.13
N ASN A 228 -0.96 -21.98 -9.37
CA ASN A 228 0.03 -21.50 -8.40
C ASN A 228 0.19 -19.97 -8.44
N GLY A 229 -0.87 -19.25 -8.83
CA GLY A 229 -0.91 -17.79 -8.88
C GLY A 229 -0.91 -17.21 -10.29
N GLU A 230 -1.05 -18.04 -11.34
CA GLU A 230 -1.19 -17.57 -12.72
C GLU A 230 -2.40 -16.63 -12.83
N VAL A 231 -2.31 -15.61 -13.67
CA VAL A 231 -3.40 -14.65 -13.89
C VAL A 231 -3.90 -14.74 -15.33
N THR A 232 -5.20 -14.88 -15.49
CA THR A 232 -5.88 -14.82 -16.80
C THR A 232 -6.83 -13.64 -16.87
N GLY A 233 -7.10 -13.20 -18.10
CA GLY A 233 -8.06 -12.11 -18.36
C GLY A 233 -7.52 -10.70 -18.16
N VAL A 234 -6.20 -10.51 -18.04
CA VAL A 234 -5.53 -9.19 -18.05
C VAL A 234 -4.67 -9.07 -19.30
N GLY A 235 -4.95 -8.09 -20.16
CA GLY A 235 -4.21 -7.88 -21.41
C GLY A 235 -4.50 -8.94 -22.50
N ASP A 236 -3.60 -9.07 -23.48
CA ASP A 236 -3.76 -9.98 -24.64
C ASP A 236 -3.29 -11.43 -24.35
N GLY A 237 -3.05 -11.80 -23.08
CA GLY A 237 -2.50 -13.12 -22.74
C GLY A 237 -2.49 -13.44 -21.25
N THR A 238 -1.99 -14.64 -20.92
CA THR A 238 -1.75 -15.08 -19.54
C THR A 238 -0.59 -14.29 -18.94
N ILE A 239 -0.80 -13.61 -17.81
CA ILE A 239 0.31 -13.05 -17.03
C ILE A 239 0.82 -14.19 -16.13
N PRO A 240 2.10 -14.63 -16.26
CA PRO A 240 2.66 -15.63 -15.36
C PRO A 240 2.57 -15.13 -13.91
N PRO A 241 2.56 -16.02 -12.90
CA PRO A 241 2.46 -15.63 -11.50
C PRO A 241 3.48 -14.52 -11.19
N PRO A 242 3.18 -13.58 -10.27
CA PRO A 242 4.23 -12.74 -9.70
C PRO A 242 5.35 -13.67 -9.26
N SER A 243 6.55 -13.51 -9.82
CA SER A 243 7.66 -14.44 -9.58
C SER A 243 7.76 -14.73 -8.09
N THR A 244 7.38 -15.95 -7.69
CA THR A 244 7.82 -16.53 -6.43
C THR A 244 9.29 -16.80 -6.65
N ASP A 245 10.14 -15.79 -6.47
CA ASP A 245 11.56 -16.05 -6.42
C ASP A 245 11.79 -16.95 -5.21
N PRO A 246 12.06 -18.26 -5.39
CA PRO A 246 12.40 -19.13 -4.31
C PRO A 246 13.90 -18.95 -4.17
N THR A 247 14.33 -17.85 -3.54
CA THR A 247 15.67 -17.85 -2.99
C THR A 247 15.60 -18.79 -1.78
N THR A 248 15.81 -20.09 -2.02
CA THR A 248 16.28 -21.00 -0.98
C THR A 248 17.40 -20.28 -0.23
N PRO A 249 17.27 -20.04 1.09
CA PRO A 249 18.37 -19.49 1.85
C PRO A 249 19.57 -20.43 1.69
N PRO A 250 20.78 -19.93 1.35
CA PRO A 250 21.97 -20.73 1.61
C PRO A 250 21.96 -21.01 3.10
N THR A 251 22.07 -22.28 3.47
CA THR A 251 22.39 -22.74 4.82
C THR A 251 23.80 -22.30 5.17
N GLY A 252 23.96 -21.00 5.41
CA GLY A 252 25.09 -20.41 6.12
C GLY A 252 24.66 -20.11 7.55
N PRO A 253 25.53 -20.28 8.55
CA PRO A 253 25.23 -19.86 9.91
C PRO A 253 25.12 -18.33 9.91
N THR A 254 23.90 -17.82 9.80
CA THR A 254 23.62 -16.41 10.06
C THR A 254 23.21 -16.33 11.52
N THR A 255 24.17 -15.93 12.33
CA THR A 255 23.91 -15.28 13.61
C THR A 255 22.81 -14.24 13.39
N PRO A 256 21.78 -14.14 14.26
CA PRO A 256 20.74 -13.13 14.16
C PRO A 256 21.37 -11.74 13.91
N PRO A 257 20.75 -10.86 13.08
CA PRO A 257 21.16 -9.47 13.02
C PRO A 257 21.27 -8.95 14.46
N PRO A 258 22.35 -8.24 14.85
CA PRO A 258 22.48 -7.71 16.18
C PRO A 258 21.23 -6.94 16.57
N ALA A 259 20.74 -7.19 17.78
CA ALA A 259 19.67 -6.44 18.39
C ALA A 259 19.98 -4.92 18.34
N ASP A 260 18.97 -4.14 17.95
CA ASP A 260 18.76 -2.75 18.31
C ASP A 260 19.94 -1.77 18.08
N THR A 261 20.26 -1.43 16.83
CA THR A 261 21.10 -0.24 16.53
C THR A 261 20.36 1.09 16.69
N GLY A 262 19.09 1.07 17.13
CA GLY A 262 18.25 2.24 17.42
C GLY A 262 17.67 2.94 16.17
N CYS A 263 18.23 2.73 14.98
CA CYS A 263 17.72 3.30 13.73
C CYS A 263 17.78 2.32 12.55
N SER A 264 16.97 2.59 11.52
CA SER A 264 16.95 1.90 10.23
C SER A 264 17.01 2.90 9.08
N ALA A 265 17.62 2.54 7.95
CA ALA A 265 17.68 3.38 6.76
C ALA A 265 16.96 2.76 5.56
N MET A 266 16.32 3.58 4.73
CA MET A 266 15.63 3.14 3.50
C MET A 266 16.03 4.04 2.33
N TYR A 267 16.51 3.44 1.25
CA TYR A 267 16.94 4.11 0.01
C TYR A 267 15.83 4.09 -1.04
N ALA A 268 15.57 5.21 -1.71
CA ALA A 268 14.63 5.30 -2.83
C ALA A 268 15.15 6.24 -3.92
N VAL A 269 15.03 5.84 -5.19
CA VAL A 269 15.27 6.73 -6.33
C VAL A 269 14.03 7.61 -6.52
N LYS A 270 14.22 8.93 -6.60
CA LYS A 270 13.17 9.94 -6.77
C LYS A 270 13.05 10.42 -8.22
N GLY A 271 14.11 10.25 -9.01
CA GLY A 271 14.12 10.56 -10.43
C GLY A 271 15.41 10.07 -11.09
N SER A 272 15.38 9.90 -12.41
CA SER A 272 16.55 9.48 -13.18
C SER A 272 16.60 10.17 -14.55
N TRP A 273 17.81 10.36 -15.05
CA TRP A 273 18.08 10.89 -16.38
C TRP A 273 19.27 10.13 -16.99
N ASN A 274 19.59 10.43 -18.25
CA ASN A 274 20.71 9.78 -18.90
C ASN A 274 22.03 10.10 -18.16
N GLY A 275 22.66 9.08 -17.59
CA GLY A 275 23.92 9.19 -16.86
C GLY A 275 23.83 9.65 -15.40
N GLY A 276 22.63 9.84 -14.84
CA GLY A 276 22.49 10.22 -13.43
C GLY A 276 21.11 9.98 -12.83
N PHE A 277 21.03 10.13 -11.51
CA PHE A 277 19.81 9.90 -10.75
C PHE A 277 19.76 10.78 -9.50
N GLN A 278 18.55 10.99 -8.98
CA GLN A 278 18.30 11.59 -7.68
C GLN A 278 17.74 10.51 -6.75
N ALA A 279 18.29 10.41 -5.55
CA ALA A 279 17.82 9.48 -4.53
C ALA A 279 17.62 10.17 -3.18
N GLU A 280 16.76 9.57 -2.37
CA GLU A 280 16.45 9.96 -1.01
C GLU A 280 16.68 8.76 -0.09
N VAL A 281 17.24 9.02 1.08
CA VAL A 281 17.46 8.02 2.12
C VAL A 281 16.76 8.49 3.38
N MET A 282 15.75 7.72 3.80
CA MET A 282 15.02 7.94 5.03
C MET A 282 15.76 7.26 6.18
N VAL A 283 15.88 7.95 7.31
CA VAL A 283 16.42 7.44 8.58
C VAL A 283 15.29 7.41 9.59
N HIS A 284 14.91 6.23 10.05
CA HIS A 284 13.83 6.02 11.00
C HIS A 284 14.38 5.58 12.35
N ALA A 285 13.93 6.23 13.42
CA ALA A 285 14.19 5.83 14.80
C ALA A 285 13.17 4.78 15.24
N ALA A 286 13.61 3.72 15.91
CA ALA A 286 12.73 2.70 16.46
C ALA A 286 11.95 3.23 17.68
N ALA A 287 11.61 2.37 18.65
CA ALA A 287 10.86 2.76 19.84
C ALA A 287 11.59 3.77 20.76
N THR A 288 12.90 3.97 20.57
CA THR A 288 13.72 4.91 21.33
C THR A 288 14.14 6.07 20.42
N PRO A 289 14.04 7.35 20.88
CA PRO A 289 14.56 8.48 20.12
C PRO A 289 16.07 8.34 19.88
N VAL A 290 16.55 8.78 18.73
CA VAL A 290 17.97 8.78 18.37
C VAL A 290 18.50 10.20 18.39
N GLY A 291 19.69 10.42 18.96
CA GLY A 291 20.32 11.74 19.04
C GLY A 291 21.21 12.07 17.85
N LYS A 292 21.83 11.05 17.26
CA LYS A 292 22.66 11.10 16.06
C LYS A 292 22.46 9.83 15.26
N TRP A 293 22.64 9.92 13.95
CA TRP A 293 22.56 8.78 13.05
C TRP A 293 23.70 8.81 12.04
N THR A 294 24.15 7.62 11.68
CA THR A 294 25.09 7.37 10.58
C THR A 294 24.50 6.30 9.68
N VAL A 295 24.40 6.60 8.39
CA VAL A 295 23.97 5.64 7.36
C VAL A 295 25.14 5.29 6.47
N SER A 296 25.33 4.02 6.18
CA SER A 296 26.36 3.55 5.26
C SER A 296 25.80 2.59 4.22
N TRP A 297 26.31 2.64 2.99
CA TRP A 297 25.95 1.73 1.90
C TRP A 297 27.05 1.62 0.84
N THR A 298 26.99 0.60 0.00
CA THR A 298 27.78 0.46 -1.23
C THR A 298 26.85 0.43 -2.44
N PHE A 299 27.28 0.99 -3.58
CA PHE A 299 26.52 0.85 -4.82
C PHE A 299 26.77 -0.53 -5.46
N PRO A 300 25.79 -1.07 -6.22
CA PRO A 300 25.95 -2.35 -6.90
C PRO A 300 26.89 -2.31 -8.12
N GLY A 301 27.28 -1.13 -8.59
CA GLY A 301 28.21 -0.94 -9.70
C GLY A 301 29.05 0.33 -9.55
N GLY A 302 29.48 0.90 -10.67
CA GLY A 302 30.35 2.09 -10.71
C GLY A 302 29.67 3.42 -10.40
N GLN A 303 28.52 3.42 -9.72
CA GLN A 303 27.82 4.65 -9.36
C GLN A 303 28.60 5.44 -8.31
N THR A 304 28.49 6.76 -8.36
CA THR A 304 29.07 7.67 -7.35
C THR A 304 28.05 8.72 -6.92
N VAL A 305 28.15 9.23 -5.69
CA VAL A 305 27.39 10.40 -5.24
C VAL A 305 28.07 11.66 -5.76
N SER A 306 27.34 12.55 -6.45
CA SER A 306 27.86 13.82 -6.96
C SER A 306 27.54 15.01 -6.07
N GLN A 307 26.35 15.05 -5.47
CA GLN A 307 25.93 16.10 -4.55
C GLN A 307 24.98 15.52 -3.51
N LEU A 308 25.16 15.87 -2.24
CA LEU A 308 24.31 15.41 -1.14
C LEU A 308 23.81 16.62 -0.33
N TRP A 309 22.58 16.55 0.17
CA TRP A 309 21.99 17.53 1.08
C TRP A 309 21.44 16.85 2.32
N SER A 310 21.32 17.62 3.41
CA SER A 310 20.80 17.15 4.71
C SER A 310 21.63 16.03 5.36
N GLY A 311 22.92 15.97 5.07
CA GLY A 311 23.87 15.07 5.71
C GLY A 311 25.31 15.38 5.33
N LYS A 312 26.25 14.81 6.08
CA LYS A 312 27.70 14.92 5.85
C LYS A 312 28.23 13.64 5.24
N HIS A 313 28.59 13.69 3.96
CA HIS A 313 29.00 12.54 3.18
C HIS A 313 30.52 12.35 3.18
N THR A 314 30.95 11.10 3.34
CA THR A 314 32.34 10.66 3.20
C THR A 314 32.36 9.34 2.43
N VAL A 315 33.44 9.09 1.70
CA VAL A 315 33.65 7.85 0.93
C VAL A 315 35.00 7.25 1.32
N SER A 316 35.01 5.94 1.59
CA SER A 316 36.23 5.16 1.80
C SER A 316 36.14 3.88 0.96
N GLY A 317 36.95 3.78 -0.09
CA GLY A 317 36.78 2.72 -1.09
C GLY A 317 35.40 2.82 -1.76
N SER A 318 34.62 1.74 -1.75
CA SER A 318 33.24 1.72 -2.26
C SER A 318 32.18 2.09 -1.22
N LEU A 319 32.57 2.26 0.06
CA LEU A 319 31.64 2.52 1.15
C LEU A 319 31.31 4.01 1.24
N ASN A 320 30.04 4.33 0.97
CA ASN A 320 29.46 5.64 1.24
C ASN A 320 29.02 5.68 2.70
N THR A 321 29.32 6.77 3.39
CA THR A 321 28.87 7.02 4.77
C THR A 321 28.33 8.43 4.88
N VAL A 322 27.13 8.58 5.43
CA VAL A 322 26.45 9.86 5.66
C VAL A 322 26.11 9.98 7.13
N LYS A 323 26.59 11.06 7.76
CA LYS A 323 26.22 11.43 9.13
C LYS A 323 25.19 12.54 9.12
N ASN A 324 24.41 12.62 10.19
CA ASN A 324 23.47 13.73 10.37
C ASN A 324 24.17 15.11 10.34
N GLU A 325 23.42 16.12 9.91
CA GLU A 325 23.74 17.51 10.17
C GLU A 325 23.42 17.88 11.63
N SER A 326 23.89 19.05 12.08
CA SER A 326 23.63 19.52 13.45
C SER A 326 22.14 19.67 13.78
N TRP A 327 21.29 19.87 12.77
CA TRP A 327 19.87 20.17 12.94
C TRP A 327 18.92 18.98 12.70
N ASN A 328 19.40 17.86 12.14
CA ASN A 328 18.56 16.67 11.87
C ASN A 328 19.05 15.39 12.53
N GLY A 329 19.97 15.49 13.50
CA GLY A 329 20.44 14.33 14.26
C GLY A 329 19.39 13.71 15.16
N THR A 330 18.57 14.55 15.79
CA THR A 330 17.53 14.09 16.71
C THR A 330 16.30 13.65 15.93
N VAL A 331 15.95 12.37 16.05
CA VAL A 331 14.72 11.80 15.50
C VAL A 331 13.95 11.18 16.66
N ALA A 332 12.72 11.66 16.87
CA ALA A 332 11.85 11.14 17.92
C ALA A 332 11.54 9.65 17.70
N ALA A 333 11.15 8.95 18.77
CA ALA A 333 10.73 7.55 18.67
C ALA A 333 9.65 7.39 17.60
N ASN A 334 9.78 6.34 16.78
CA ASN A 334 8.88 6.03 15.67
C ASN A 334 8.71 7.17 14.64
N SER A 335 9.67 8.09 14.58
CA SER A 335 9.70 9.17 13.60
C SER A 335 10.85 8.96 12.61
N TYR A 336 10.90 9.80 11.58
CA TYR A 336 11.96 9.74 10.59
C TYR A 336 12.49 11.14 10.22
N THR A 337 13.72 11.15 9.72
CA THR A 337 14.29 12.25 8.93
C THR A 337 14.73 11.69 7.59
N ALA A 338 15.11 12.56 6.64
CA ALA A 338 15.66 12.13 5.37
C ALA A 338 16.85 12.99 4.96
N PHE A 339 17.73 12.40 4.18
CA PHE A 339 18.71 13.12 3.37
C PHE A 339 18.58 12.67 1.93
N GLY A 340 19.07 13.47 0.99
CA GLY A 340 19.00 13.11 -0.43
C GLY A 340 20.29 13.45 -1.15
N PHE A 341 20.44 12.87 -2.32
CA PHE A 341 21.61 13.10 -3.15
C PHE A 341 21.31 12.92 -4.63
N THR A 342 22.14 13.52 -5.47
CA THR A 342 22.27 13.14 -6.87
C THR A 342 23.47 12.22 -7.03
N GLY A 343 23.33 11.20 -7.88
CA GLY A 343 24.41 10.28 -8.24
C GLY A 343 24.62 10.21 -9.74
N THR A 344 25.80 9.73 -10.13
CA THR A 344 26.16 9.47 -11.53
C THR A 344 26.24 7.97 -11.81
N GLY A 345 26.06 7.60 -13.08
CA GLY A 345 26.06 6.21 -13.55
C GLY A 345 24.66 5.65 -13.76
N ALA A 346 24.57 4.35 -14.06
CA ALA A 346 23.29 3.66 -14.25
C ALA A 346 22.49 3.68 -12.95
N THR A 347 21.24 4.14 -13.01
CA THR A 347 20.34 4.26 -11.86
C THR A 347 20.22 2.93 -11.09
N PRO A 348 20.68 2.85 -9.84
CA PRO A 348 20.56 1.64 -9.05
C PRO A 348 19.16 1.59 -8.40
N THR A 349 18.40 0.52 -8.64
CA THR A 349 17.09 0.30 -8.00
C THR A 349 17.21 -0.05 -6.51
N THR A 350 18.37 -0.57 -6.09
CA THR A 350 18.72 -0.85 -4.69
C THR A 350 20.19 -0.53 -4.42
N VAL A 351 20.55 -0.35 -3.15
CA VAL A 351 21.94 -0.27 -2.68
C VAL A 351 22.29 -1.50 -1.84
N GLN A 352 23.58 -1.81 -1.73
CA GLN A 352 24.08 -2.94 -0.94
C GLN A 352 24.58 -2.47 0.42
N ASN A 353 24.57 -3.37 1.41
CA ASN A 353 25.10 -3.10 2.75
C ASN A 353 24.51 -1.84 3.42
N LEU A 354 23.23 -1.54 3.15
CA LEU A 354 22.55 -0.39 3.74
C LEU A 354 22.37 -0.61 5.24
N THR A 355 23.03 0.22 6.04
CA THR A 355 23.04 0.12 7.50
C THR A 355 22.74 1.47 8.12
N CYS A 356 22.16 1.45 9.32
CA CYS A 356 21.98 2.63 10.16
C CYS A 356 22.51 2.34 11.57
N SER A 357 23.33 3.23 12.09
CA SER A 357 23.83 3.19 13.46
C SER A 357 23.59 4.51 14.18
N THR A 358 23.42 4.41 15.50
CA THR A 358 23.23 5.55 16.40
C THR A 358 24.48 5.73 17.27
N ALA A 359 24.68 6.94 17.79
CA ALA A 359 25.82 7.30 18.64
C ALA A 359 25.45 8.33 19.69
#